data_AF-A0A519UIM6-F1
#
_entry.id   AF-A0A519UIM6-F1
#
_cell.length_a   1.000
_cell.length_b   1.000
_cell.length_c   1.000
_cell.angle_alpha   90.00
_cell.angle_beta   90.00
_cell.angle_gamma   90.00
#
_symmetry.space_group_name_H-M   'P 1'
#
loop_
_entity.id
_entity.type
_entity.pdbx_description
1 polymer ?
#
loop_
_entity_poly.entity_id
_entity_poly.type
_entity_poly.pdbx_seq_one_letter_code
_entity_poly.pdbx_strand_id
1 'polypeptide(L)'
;MRNPVVFWSVLLAIMVAEVYGYLAVRVVLNLSTLTERRGFAASYWLLTLGLWALGIWGFSTRHAGNATLKGYLLVVPLALLAAKFVVLLPLLLEDFARLGRWAARGFSSPPPLGAAAPLTRSEFISRLALGLGLVPLVAMLWGMVRGKTDYTVRRVVLRYPNLPASFDGFKILQISDLHTGSFNGNPEPMQRAVA
;
A
#
# COMPACT_ATOMS: atom_id res chain seq x y z
N MET A 1 20.71 11.72 17.07
CA MET A 1 19.67 11.98 18.10
C MET A 1 18.31 11.86 17.41
N ARG A 2 17.47 10.88 17.80
CA ARG A 2 16.14 10.69 17.20
C ARG A 2 15.17 11.67 17.86
N ASN A 3 14.49 12.52 17.08
CA ASN A 3 13.49 13.44 17.61
C ASN A 3 12.28 12.61 18.12
N PRO A 4 12.00 12.61 19.44
CA PRO A 4 10.92 11.79 20.00
C PRO A 4 9.56 12.20 19.47
N VAL A 5 9.35 13.48 19.14
CA VAL A 5 8.09 14.00 18.59
C VAL A 5 7.78 13.34 17.25
N VAL A 6 8.78 13.24 16.37
CA VAL A 6 8.63 12.62 15.05
C VAL A 6 8.29 11.14 15.16
N PHE A 7 8.91 10.43 16.11
CA PHE A 7 8.62 9.03 16.34
C PHE A 7 7.15 8.81 16.77
N TRP A 8 6.69 9.57 17.77
CA TRP A 8 5.33 9.46 18.27
C TRP A 8 4.28 9.91 17.25
N SER A 9 4.57 10.93 16.43
CA SER A 9 3.65 11.37 15.38
C SER A 9 3.47 10.31 14.29
N VAL A 10 4.55 9.63 13.89
CA VAL A 10 4.47 8.53 12.91
C VAL A 10 3.68 7.35 13.48
N LEU A 11 3.95 6.99 14.74
CA LEU A 11 3.22 5.90 15.40
C LEU A 11 1.72 6.21 15.49
N LEU A 12 1.35 7.44 15.85
CA LEU A 12 -0.04 7.88 15.87
C LEU A 12 -0.68 7.79 14.48
N ALA A 13 0.01 8.25 13.43
CA ALA A 13 -0.49 8.17 12.06
C ALA A 13 -0.77 6.72 11.61
N ILE A 14 0.13 5.79 11.97
CA ILE A 14 -0.06 4.35 11.72
C ILE A 14 -1.29 3.84 12.47
N MET A 15 -1.41 4.14 13.77
CA MET A 15 -2.55 3.70 14.58
C MET A 15 -3.88 4.24 14.05
N VAL A 16 -3.91 5.50 13.60
CA VAL A 16 -5.09 6.10 12.97
C VAL A 16 -5.42 5.37 11.66
N ALA A 17 -4.45 5.13 10.79
CA ALA A 17 -4.66 4.38 9.54
C ALA A 17 -5.21 2.96 9.81
N GLU A 18 -4.69 2.27 10.83
CA GLU A 18 -5.16 0.96 11.26
C GLU A 18 -6.63 0.97 11.72
N VAL A 19 -6.99 1.93 12.57
CA VAL A 19 -8.37 2.09 13.04
C VAL A 19 -9.31 2.43 11.88
N TYR A 20 -8.93 3.35 10.99
CA TYR A 20 -9.74 3.71 9.83
C TYR A 20 -9.89 2.55 8.84
N GLY A 21 -8.84 1.75 8.63
CA GLY A 21 -8.92 0.52 7.86
C GLY A 21 -9.91 -0.48 8.47
N TYR A 22 -9.87 -0.69 9.78
CA TYR A 22 -10.85 -1.53 10.49
C TYR A 22 -12.28 -1.01 10.33
N LEU A 23 -12.50 0.29 10.52
CA LEU A 23 -13.82 0.92 10.38
C LEU A 23 -14.37 0.76 8.96
N ALA A 24 -13.54 0.98 7.95
CA ALA A 24 -13.91 0.83 6.55
C ALA A 24 -14.44 -0.57 6.25
N VAL A 25 -13.68 -1.60 6.63
CA VAL A 25 -14.06 -2.99 6.38
C VAL A 25 -15.30 -3.37 7.19
N ARG A 26 -15.38 -2.96 8.46
CA ARG A 26 -16.54 -3.23 9.33
C ARG A 26 -17.83 -2.65 8.76
N VAL A 27 -17.79 -1.43 8.21
CA VAL A 27 -18.95 -0.78 7.59
C VAL A 27 -19.41 -1.56 6.35
N VAL A 28 -18.48 -2.00 5.51
CA VAL A 28 -18.79 -2.74 4.28
C VAL A 28 -19.33 -4.15 4.58
N LEU A 29 -18.81 -4.82 5.61
CA LEU A 29 -19.30 -6.14 6.00
C LEU A 29 -20.69 -6.14 6.64
N ASN A 30 -21.18 -4.97 7.09
CA ASN A 30 -22.50 -4.79 7.68
C ASN A 30 -22.90 -5.86 8.71
N LEU A 31 -21.96 -6.18 9.62
CA LEU A 31 -22.14 -7.23 10.62
C LEU A 31 -23.28 -6.89 11.59
N SER A 32 -24.25 -7.80 11.70
CA SER A 32 -25.52 -7.54 12.37
C SER A 32 -25.50 -7.95 13.85
N THR A 33 -24.84 -9.06 14.18
CA THR A 33 -24.83 -9.61 15.54
C THR A 33 -23.62 -9.14 16.34
N LEU A 34 -23.76 -9.09 17.68
CA LEU A 34 -22.66 -8.72 18.58
C LEU A 34 -21.50 -9.72 18.50
N THR A 35 -21.81 -11.00 18.32
CA THR A 35 -20.84 -12.08 18.19
C THR A 35 -20.04 -11.95 16.89
N GLU A 36 -20.69 -11.66 15.75
CA GLU A 36 -20.01 -11.36 14.49
C GLU A 36 -19.06 -10.18 14.62
N ARG A 37 -19.53 -9.08 15.23
CA ARG A 37 -18.71 -7.86 15.41
C ARG A 37 -17.48 -8.11 16.26
N ARG A 38 -17.63 -8.84 17.38
CA ARG A 38 -16.51 -9.19 18.27
C ARG A 38 -15.56 -10.19 17.61
N GLY A 39 -16.09 -11.21 16.95
CA GLY A 39 -15.30 -12.20 16.23
C GLY A 39 -14.48 -11.56 15.11
N PHE A 40 -15.10 -10.70 14.30
CA PHE A 40 -14.42 -9.94 13.26
C PHE A 40 -13.38 -8.96 13.83
N ALA A 41 -13.71 -8.24 14.91
CA ALA A 41 -12.73 -7.35 15.56
C ALA A 41 -11.51 -8.13 16.05
N ALA A 42 -11.73 -9.26 16.73
CA ALA A 42 -10.67 -10.12 17.22
C ALA A 42 -9.82 -10.65 16.07
N SER A 43 -10.45 -11.19 15.01
CA SER A 43 -9.72 -11.74 13.86
C SER A 43 -8.93 -10.66 13.11
N TYR A 44 -9.51 -9.48 12.89
CA TYR A 44 -8.84 -8.36 12.22
C TYR A 44 -7.59 -7.91 12.98
N TRP A 45 -7.71 -7.70 14.30
CA TRP A 45 -6.59 -7.23 15.11
C TRP A 45 -5.54 -8.32 15.33
N LEU A 46 -5.95 -9.58 15.56
CA LEU A 46 -5.01 -10.70 15.64
C LEU A 46 -4.20 -10.85 14.34
N LEU A 47 -4.86 -10.79 13.18
CA LEU A 47 -4.18 -10.84 11.89
C LEU A 47 -3.22 -9.66 11.71
N THR A 48 -3.70 -8.44 11.97
CA THR A 48 -2.91 -7.22 11.80
C THR A 48 -1.67 -7.22 12.71
N LEU A 49 -1.86 -7.48 14.00
CA LEU A 49 -0.76 -7.54 14.97
C LEU A 49 0.18 -8.71 14.66
N GLY A 50 -0.34 -9.85 14.22
CA GLY A 50 0.45 -11.00 13.79
C GLY A 50 1.35 -10.67 12.59
N LEU A 51 0.80 -10.00 11.57
CA LEU A 51 1.58 -9.57 10.40
C LEU A 51 2.67 -8.56 10.77
N TRP A 52 2.36 -7.59 11.63
CA TRP A 52 3.36 -6.65 12.15
C TRP A 52 4.45 -7.36 12.96
N ALA A 53 4.07 -8.29 13.85
CA ALA A 53 5.02 -9.06 14.65
C ALA A 53 5.95 -9.91 13.77
N LEU A 54 5.39 -10.60 12.76
CA LEU A 54 6.18 -11.37 11.79
C LEU A 54 7.09 -10.48 10.94
N GLY A 55 6.63 -9.30 10.53
CA GLY A 55 7.44 -8.34 9.79
C GLY A 55 8.60 -7.78 10.60
N ILE A 56 8.34 -7.40 11.86
CA ILE A 56 9.37 -6.93 12.82
C ILE A 56 10.38 -8.03 13.09
N TRP A 57 9.93 -9.26 13.33
CA TRP A 57 10.79 -10.42 13.51
C TRP A 57 11.61 -10.75 12.24
N GLY A 58 11.00 -10.69 11.06
CA GLY A 58 11.66 -10.90 9.79
C GLY A 58 12.77 -9.87 9.55
N PHE A 59 12.52 -8.61 9.91
CA PHE A 59 13.51 -7.54 9.83
C PHE A 59 14.64 -7.69 10.86
N SER A 60 14.32 -7.97 12.13
CA SER A 60 15.33 -8.10 13.18
C SER A 60 16.27 -9.28 12.94
N THR A 61 15.77 -10.34 12.30
CA THR A 61 16.54 -11.55 11.97
C THR A 61 16.95 -11.63 10.49
N ARG A 62 16.93 -10.50 9.76
CA ARG A 62 17.16 -10.46 8.30
C ARG A 62 18.52 -11.02 7.84
N HIS A 63 19.52 -11.04 8.71
CA HIS A 63 20.87 -11.52 8.39
C HIS A 63 21.02 -13.05 8.53
N ALA A 64 19.99 -13.76 8.98
CA ALA A 64 20.03 -15.21 9.17
C ALA A 64 18.87 -15.91 8.44
N GLY A 65 19.09 -17.11 7.92
CA GLY A 65 18.06 -17.93 7.27
C GLY A 65 17.60 -17.40 5.91
N ASN A 66 16.33 -17.67 5.53
CA ASN A 66 15.80 -17.33 4.21
C ASN A 66 15.49 -15.82 4.09
N ALA A 67 16.41 -15.07 3.48
CA ALA A 67 16.29 -13.63 3.26
C ALA A 67 15.10 -13.24 2.37
N THR A 68 14.73 -14.07 1.38
CA THR A 68 13.59 -13.79 0.48
C THR A 68 12.26 -13.85 1.25
N LEU A 69 12.05 -14.91 2.02
CA LEU A 69 10.85 -15.06 2.84
C LEU A 69 10.73 -13.90 3.84
N LYS A 70 11.82 -13.56 4.52
CA LYS A 70 11.86 -12.45 5.49
C LYS A 70 11.61 -11.09 4.83
N GLY A 71 12.11 -10.91 3.61
CA GLY A 71 11.79 -9.74 2.80
C GLY A 71 10.29 -9.62 2.53
N TYR A 72 9.63 -10.71 2.13
CA TYR A 72 8.18 -10.71 1.95
C TYR A 72 7.42 -10.45 3.25
N LEU A 73 7.82 -11.09 4.36
CA LEU A 73 7.21 -10.86 5.68
C LEU A 73 7.30 -9.40 6.13
N LEU A 74 8.38 -8.70 5.77
CA LEU A 74 8.54 -7.27 6.06
C LEU A 74 7.65 -6.39 5.17
N VAL A 75 7.57 -6.69 3.88
CA VAL A 75 6.88 -5.80 2.92
C VAL A 75 5.35 -5.96 2.98
N VAL A 76 4.82 -7.15 3.28
CA VAL A 76 3.36 -7.38 3.39
C VAL A 76 2.65 -6.39 4.35
N PRO A 77 3.05 -6.24 5.62
CA PRO A 77 2.41 -5.28 6.53
C PRO A 77 2.59 -3.83 6.04
N LEU A 78 3.71 -3.50 5.39
CA LEU A 78 3.93 -2.18 4.80
C LEU A 78 3.01 -1.91 3.61
N ALA A 79 2.75 -2.92 2.78
CA ALA A 79 1.82 -2.82 1.66
C ALA A 79 0.38 -2.62 2.13
N LEU A 80 -0.03 -3.35 3.16
CA LEU A 80 -1.33 -3.15 3.81
C LEU A 80 -1.43 -1.78 4.48
N LEU A 81 -0.34 -1.29 5.10
CA LEU A 81 -0.29 0.05 5.67
C LEU A 81 -0.44 1.13 4.59
N ALA A 82 0.25 1.00 3.46
CA ALA A 82 0.11 1.93 2.32
C ALA A 82 -1.34 1.99 1.82
N ALA A 83 -1.99 0.82 1.67
CA ALA A 83 -3.40 0.75 1.34
C ALA A 83 -4.30 1.46 2.36
N LYS A 84 -4.03 1.26 3.66
CA LYS A 84 -4.77 1.89 4.76
C LYS A 84 -4.59 3.42 4.78
N PHE A 85 -3.42 3.94 4.42
CA PHE A 85 -3.24 5.39 4.26
C PHE A 85 -4.07 5.96 3.11
N VAL A 86 -4.23 5.23 2.01
CA VAL A 86 -5.14 5.64 0.93
C VAL A 86 -6.60 5.58 1.37
N VAL A 87 -6.99 4.56 2.14
CA VAL A 87 -8.34 4.43 2.73
C VAL A 87 -8.63 5.54 3.75
N LEU A 88 -7.62 5.95 4.52
CA LEU A 88 -7.72 6.97 5.56
C LEU A 88 -8.18 8.30 4.98
N LEU A 89 -7.60 8.75 3.85
CA LEU A 89 -7.88 10.07 3.27
C LEU A 89 -9.36 10.36 3.00
N PRO A 90 -10.11 9.57 2.19
CA PRO A 90 -11.52 9.84 1.91
C PRO A 90 -12.41 9.72 3.15
N LEU A 91 -12.09 8.82 4.08
CA LEU A 91 -12.86 8.65 5.32
C LEU A 91 -12.66 9.80 6.29
N LEU A 92 -11.42 10.27 6.42
CA LEU A 92 -11.08 11.43 7.24
C LEU A 92 -11.75 12.70 6.69
N LEU A 93 -11.76 12.89 5.37
CA LEU A 93 -12.49 13.98 4.72
C LEU A 93 -14.00 13.91 5.00
N GLU A 94 -14.60 12.73 4.94
CA GLU A 94 -16.02 12.56 5.28
C GLU A 94 -16.30 12.85 6.76
N ASP A 95 -15.40 12.48 7.67
CA ASP A 95 -15.50 12.84 9.09
C ASP A 95 -15.41 14.34 9.33
N PHE A 96 -14.49 15.04 8.67
CA PHE A 96 -14.43 16.51 8.73
C PHE A 96 -15.71 17.14 8.17
N ALA A 97 -16.25 16.62 7.07
CA ALA A 97 -17.51 17.09 6.51
C ALA A 97 -18.70 16.82 7.45
N ARG A 98 -18.73 15.68 8.15
CA ARG A 98 -19.72 15.38 9.20
C ARG A 98 -19.62 16.37 10.34
N LEU A 99 -18.41 16.62 10.84
CA LEU A 99 -18.15 17.56 11.93
C LEU A 99 -18.59 18.98 11.56
N GLY A 100 -18.27 19.45 10.35
CA GLY A 100 -18.69 20.77 9.87
C GLY A 100 -20.22 20.90 9.75
N ARG A 101 -20.90 19.89 9.20
CA ARG A 101 -22.38 19.87 9.14
C ARG A 101 -23.02 19.85 10.52
N TRP A 102 -22.42 19.12 11.46
CA TRP A 102 -22.90 19.05 12.83
C TRP A 102 -22.70 20.39 13.57
N ALA A 103 -21.53 21.03 13.41
CA ALA A 103 -21.25 22.35 13.96
C ALA A 103 -22.20 23.43 13.39
N ALA A 104 -22.43 23.42 12.08
CA ALA A 104 -23.34 24.35 11.41
C ALA A 104 -24.81 24.20 11.84
N ARG A 105 -25.20 23.02 12.36
CA ARG A 105 -26.57 22.73 12.85
C ARG A 105 -26.76 23.04 14.33
N GLY A 106 -25.72 23.52 15.03
CA GLY A 106 -25.83 23.95 16.43
C GLY A 106 -26.39 22.88 17.36
N PHE A 107 -25.97 21.62 17.21
CA PHE A 107 -26.44 20.47 18.02
C PHE A 107 -27.93 20.10 17.86
N SER A 108 -28.61 20.67 16.85
CA SER A 108 -30.01 20.32 16.54
C SER A 108 -30.13 18.88 16.05
N SER A 109 -31.24 18.21 16.40
CA SER A 109 -31.50 16.81 16.03
C SER A 109 -31.31 16.56 14.53
N PRO A 110 -30.75 15.40 14.16
CA PRO A 110 -30.61 15.04 12.75
C PRO A 110 -32.00 15.00 12.07
N PRO A 111 -32.10 15.43 10.80
CA PRO A 111 -33.35 15.31 10.07
C PRO A 111 -33.80 13.83 10.03
N PRO A 112 -35.11 13.55 10.01
CA PRO A 112 -35.61 12.19 9.91
C PRO A 112 -34.98 11.49 8.70
N LEU A 113 -34.64 10.21 8.87
CA LEU A 113 -34.09 9.36 7.81
C LEU A 113 -35.08 9.34 6.63
N GLY A 114 -34.87 10.24 5.66
CA GLY A 114 -35.58 10.23 4.40
C GLY A 114 -35.30 8.92 3.66
N ALA A 115 -36.36 8.37 3.07
CA ALA A 115 -36.46 7.14 2.28
C ALA A 115 -35.17 6.32 2.09
N ALA A 116 -35.21 5.06 2.54
CA ALA A 116 -34.16 4.07 2.43
C ALA A 116 -33.57 3.98 1.01
N ALA A 117 -32.47 4.71 0.78
CA ALA A 117 -31.60 4.43 -0.34
C ALA A 117 -30.98 3.05 -0.13
N PRO A 118 -30.84 2.22 -1.19
CA PRO A 118 -30.28 0.88 -1.06
C PRO A 118 -28.83 0.85 -0.54
N LEU A 119 -28.13 1.98 -0.55
CA LEU A 119 -26.80 2.17 0.03
C LEU A 119 -26.75 3.45 0.85
N THR A 120 -26.23 3.36 2.07
CA THR A 120 -25.97 4.56 2.87
C THR A 120 -24.74 5.31 2.33
N ARG A 121 -24.71 6.64 2.46
CA ARG A 121 -23.56 7.47 2.04
C ARG A 121 -22.24 6.99 2.66
N SER A 122 -22.26 6.62 3.94
CA SER A 122 -21.09 6.07 4.64
C SER A 122 -20.60 4.77 4.02
N GLU A 123 -21.52 3.89 3.63
CA GLU A 123 -21.17 2.61 3.01
C GLU A 123 -20.61 2.81 1.61
N PHE A 124 -21.19 3.71 0.81
CA PHE A 124 -20.63 4.10 -0.49
C PHE A 124 -19.20 4.61 -0.37
N ILE A 125 -18.95 5.55 0.55
CA ILE A 125 -17.61 6.14 0.74
C ILE A 125 -16.63 5.08 1.26
N SER A 126 -17.03 4.20 2.18
CA SER A 126 -16.17 3.11 2.65
C SER A 126 -15.82 2.11 1.54
N ARG A 127 -16.77 1.75 0.68
CA ARG A 127 -16.51 0.88 -0.48
C ARG A 127 -15.56 1.54 -1.47
N LEU A 128 -15.77 2.83 -1.78
CA LEU A 128 -14.88 3.61 -2.64
C LEU A 128 -13.46 3.69 -2.04
N ALA A 129 -13.35 4.00 -0.75
CA ALA A 129 -12.08 4.09 -0.05
C ALA A 129 -11.30 2.78 -0.10
N LEU A 130 -11.97 1.65 0.18
CA LEU A 130 -11.36 0.32 0.06
C LEU A 130 -10.95 0.01 -1.38
N GLY A 131 -11.77 0.35 -2.37
CA GLY A 131 -11.44 0.19 -3.79
C GLY A 131 -10.18 0.98 -4.19
N LEU A 132 -10.06 2.23 -3.73
CA LEU A 132 -8.85 3.04 -3.94
C LEU A 132 -7.64 2.44 -3.20
N GLY A 133 -7.83 1.91 -1.99
CA GLY A 133 -6.79 1.23 -1.23
C GLY A 133 -6.23 -0.03 -1.91
N LEU A 134 -7.03 -0.71 -2.75
CA LEU A 134 -6.56 -1.86 -3.53
C LEU A 134 -5.50 -1.46 -4.56
N VAL A 135 -5.51 -0.23 -5.06
CA VAL A 135 -4.54 0.22 -6.10
C VAL A 135 -3.09 0.10 -5.61
N PRO A 136 -2.66 0.78 -4.52
CA PRO A 136 -1.30 0.62 -4.03
C PRO A 136 -1.03 -0.79 -3.50
N LEU A 137 -2.03 -1.48 -2.94
CA LEU A 137 -1.85 -2.85 -2.45
C LEU A 137 -1.45 -3.80 -3.59
N VAL A 138 -2.23 -3.81 -4.67
CA VAL A 138 -1.97 -4.63 -5.84
C VAL A 138 -0.69 -4.21 -6.53
N ALA A 139 -0.41 -2.90 -6.66
CA ALA A 139 0.82 -2.41 -7.24
C ALA A 139 2.06 -2.87 -6.45
N MET A 140 2.02 -2.82 -5.12
CA MET A 140 3.11 -3.30 -4.26
C MET A 140 3.27 -4.81 -4.32
N LEU A 141 2.18 -5.58 -4.27
CA LEU A 141 2.23 -7.04 -4.43
C LEU A 141 2.80 -7.44 -5.80
N TRP A 142 2.40 -6.74 -6.86
CA TRP A 142 2.97 -6.93 -8.20
C TRP A 142 4.46 -6.59 -8.24
N GLY A 143 4.87 -5.47 -7.66
CA GLY A 143 6.28 -5.07 -7.56
C GLY A 143 7.12 -6.10 -6.82
N MET A 144 6.59 -6.68 -5.73
CA MET A 144 7.24 -7.73 -4.96
C MET A 144 7.45 -9.02 -5.77
N VAL A 145 6.41 -9.45 -6.49
CA VAL A 145 6.43 -10.73 -7.22
C VAL A 145 7.22 -10.62 -8.52
N ARG A 146 7.02 -9.54 -9.28
CA ARG A 146 7.51 -9.42 -10.67
C ARG A 146 8.47 -8.25 -10.90
N GLY A 147 8.28 -7.12 -10.21
CA GLY A 147 9.03 -5.89 -10.46
C GLY A 147 10.54 -5.98 -10.20
N LYS A 148 10.97 -6.85 -9.27
CA LYS A 148 12.39 -7.05 -8.94
C LYS A 148 13.29 -7.50 -10.09
N THR A 149 12.70 -8.02 -11.18
CA THR A 149 13.42 -8.60 -12.32
C THR A 149 12.92 -8.05 -13.66
N ASP A 150 12.19 -6.94 -13.64
CA ASP A 150 11.58 -6.34 -14.83
C ASP A 150 12.51 -5.29 -15.46
N TYR A 151 13.58 -5.76 -16.10
CA TYR A 151 14.53 -4.89 -16.78
C TYR A 151 13.90 -4.24 -18.01
N THR A 152 14.05 -2.92 -18.12
CA THR A 152 13.55 -2.16 -19.28
C THR A 152 14.66 -1.92 -20.28
N VAL A 153 14.55 -2.51 -21.48
CA VAL A 153 15.48 -2.25 -22.58
C VAL A 153 14.99 -1.07 -23.42
N ARG A 154 15.74 0.03 -23.43
CA ARG A 154 15.43 1.21 -24.26
C ARG A 154 16.38 1.26 -25.45
N ARG A 155 15.82 1.15 -26.66
CA ARG A 155 16.58 1.32 -27.92
C ARG A 155 16.41 2.76 -28.41
N VAL A 156 17.48 3.54 -28.35
CA VAL A 156 17.49 4.94 -28.79
C VAL A 156 18.45 5.09 -29.96
N VAL A 157 17.95 5.58 -31.09
CA VAL A 157 18.78 5.92 -32.25
C VAL A 157 19.24 7.37 -32.09
N LEU A 158 20.53 7.55 -31.82
CA LEU A 158 21.13 8.87 -31.73
C LEU A 158 21.50 9.35 -33.13
N ARG A 159 21.02 10.54 -33.51
CA ARG A 159 21.32 11.17 -34.80
C ARG A 159 22.03 12.49 -34.53
N TYR A 160 23.20 12.66 -35.11
CA TYR A 160 23.97 13.90 -35.03
C TYR A 160 24.37 14.36 -36.42
N PRO A 161 24.31 15.67 -36.72
CA PRO A 161 24.64 16.19 -38.04
C PRO A 161 26.11 15.99 -38.42
N ASN A 162 27.00 15.87 -37.43
CA ASN A 162 28.45 15.72 -37.63
C ASN A 162 28.95 14.32 -37.26
N LEU A 163 28.08 13.29 -37.26
CA LEU A 163 28.51 11.92 -36.96
C LEU A 163 29.32 11.37 -38.14
N PRO A 164 30.56 10.91 -37.94
CA PRO A 164 31.34 10.32 -39.04
C PRO A 164 30.66 9.06 -39.57
N ALA A 165 30.73 8.83 -40.89
CA ALA A 165 30.09 7.68 -41.53
C ALA A 165 30.56 6.32 -40.97
N SER A 166 31.77 6.25 -40.43
CA SER A 166 32.30 5.05 -39.75
C SER A 166 31.52 4.65 -38.49
N PHE A 167 30.73 5.56 -37.92
CA PHE A 167 29.88 5.30 -36.76
C PHE A 167 28.43 4.99 -37.15
N ASP A 168 28.08 4.98 -38.45
CA ASP A 168 26.76 4.55 -38.87
C ASP A 168 26.56 3.04 -38.60
N GLY A 169 25.49 2.70 -37.91
CA GLY A 169 25.24 1.35 -37.40
C GLY A 169 26.05 0.96 -36.15
N PHE A 170 26.91 1.84 -35.61
CA PHE A 170 27.61 1.59 -34.35
C PHE A 170 26.62 1.48 -33.18
N LYS A 171 26.77 0.44 -32.36
CA LYS A 171 25.88 0.17 -31.22
C LYS A 171 26.66 0.31 -29.91
N ILE A 172 26.11 1.08 -28.98
CA ILE A 172 26.60 1.20 -27.60
C ILE A 172 25.54 0.62 -26.67
N LEU A 173 25.93 -0.33 -25.82
CA LEU A 173 25.10 -0.81 -24.72
C LEU A 173 25.47 -0.05 -23.45
N GLN A 174 24.54 0.74 -22.92
CA GLN A 174 24.69 1.37 -21.62
C GLN A 174 23.82 0.63 -20.60
N ILE A 175 24.46 0.12 -19.55
CA ILE A 175 23.78 -0.47 -18.39
C ILE A 175 23.94 0.51 -17.25
N SER A 176 22.83 0.95 -16.65
CA SER A 176 22.81 1.80 -15.47
C SER A 176 22.10 1.10 -14.32
N ASP A 177 22.51 1.40 -13.09
CA ASP A 177 21.85 0.96 -11.85
C ASP A 177 21.58 -0.55 -11.78
N LEU A 178 22.59 -1.34 -12.18
CA LEU A 178 22.57 -2.79 -12.03
C LEU A 178 22.79 -3.16 -10.55
N HIS A 179 21.74 -2.97 -9.74
CA HIS A 179 21.75 -3.32 -8.32
C HIS A 179 21.22 -4.73 -8.11
N THR A 180 21.89 -5.69 -8.74
CA THR A 180 21.50 -7.09 -8.70
C THR A 180 21.81 -7.65 -7.32
N GLY A 181 20.79 -7.75 -6.47
CA GLY A 181 20.86 -8.59 -5.28
C GLY A 181 20.98 -10.06 -5.65
N SER A 182 20.65 -10.96 -4.71
CA SER A 182 20.53 -12.38 -5.04
C SER A 182 19.38 -12.58 -6.04
N PHE A 183 19.69 -13.06 -7.25
CA PHE A 183 18.70 -13.50 -8.24
C PHE A 183 17.93 -14.76 -7.82
N ASN A 184 18.09 -15.21 -6.57
CA ASN A 184 17.57 -16.48 -6.07
C ASN A 184 17.89 -17.66 -7.01
N GLY A 185 19.05 -17.60 -7.66
CA GLY A 185 19.50 -18.63 -8.61
C GLY A 185 18.86 -18.59 -10.01
N ASN A 186 18.06 -17.57 -10.36
CA ASN A 186 17.48 -17.45 -11.70
C ASN A 186 18.19 -16.35 -12.56
N PRO A 187 19.10 -16.71 -13.48
CA PRO A 187 19.79 -15.74 -14.35
C PRO A 187 18.96 -15.27 -15.56
N GLU A 188 17.82 -15.91 -15.85
CA GLU A 188 17.00 -15.64 -17.05
C GLU A 188 16.64 -14.15 -17.23
N PRO A 189 16.26 -13.38 -16.18
CA PRO A 189 15.95 -11.96 -16.36
C PRO A 189 17.16 -11.15 -16.82
N MET A 190 18.36 -11.48 -16.33
CA MET A 190 19.59 -10.81 -16.74
C MET A 190 19.98 -11.17 -18.17
N GLN A 191 19.82 -12.44 -18.56
CA GLN A 191 20.07 -12.85 -19.94
C GLN A 191 19.17 -12.11 -20.93
N ARG A 192 17.89 -11.94 -20.61
CA ARG A 192 16.95 -11.16 -21.45
C ARG A 192 17.31 -9.67 -21.55
N ALA A 193 17.97 -9.11 -20.54
CA ALA A 193 18.32 -7.68 -20.51
C ALA A 193 19.56 -7.34 -21.35
N VAL A 194 20.45 -8.31 -21.56
CA VAL A 194 21.74 -8.13 -22.26
C VAL A 194 21.72 -8.69 -23.69
N ALA A 195 20.71 -9.47 -24.05
CA ALA A 195 20.46 -9.97 -25.41
C ALA A 195 19.99 -8.87 -26.37
#